data_AF-A0A9W4K437-F1
#
_entry.id   AF-A0A9W4K437-F1
#
_cell.length_a   1.000
_cell.length_b   1.000
_cell.length_c   1.000
_cell.angle_alpha   90.00
_cell.angle_beta   90.00
_cell.angle_gamma   90.00
#
_symmetry.space_group_name_H-M   'P 1'
#
loop_
_entity.id
_entity.type
_entity.pdbx_description
1 polymer ?
#
loop_
_entity_poly.entity_id
_entity_poly.type
_entity_poly.pdbx_seq_one_letter_code
_entity_poly.pdbx_strand_id
1 'polypeptide(L)'
;MRPTAPLKAVAHGIFRTVRAEVPMIRIVTVDVESATTENMDTKLIAINMALRQVSPVKDIQLPIECEIAERDGLVHVSRVWPDAGVNRRKVEDNTGGAPLIMTNFHGSGSTIRLVTNRSGSLEELHFAAQGPDESQDRVVRPDDVEVELFASGCNSKDLDVAMGYCSRGSDCLGLEGAGVVIRVGDSVSTRFVGQRVAVFGQGCFANRVTIP
;
A
#
# COMPACT_ATOMS: atom_id res chain seq x y z
N MET A 1 -2.50 21.86 -18.73
CA MET A 1 -3.24 23.12 -18.48
C MET A 1 -2.60 23.85 -17.31
N ARG A 2 -2.18 25.12 -17.46
CA ARG A 2 -1.58 25.89 -16.36
C ARG A 2 -2.66 26.74 -15.68
N PRO A 3 -2.91 26.60 -14.38
CA PRO A 3 -3.88 27.43 -13.68
C PRO A 3 -3.37 28.87 -13.56
N THR A 4 -4.16 29.84 -14.04
CA THR A 4 -3.83 31.27 -14.00
C THR A 4 -4.39 31.99 -12.77
N ALA A 5 -5.46 31.47 -12.17
CA ALA A 5 -6.12 32.02 -10.98
C ALA A 5 -6.51 30.92 -9.99
N PRO A 6 -5.55 30.34 -9.24
CA PRO A 6 -5.78 29.14 -8.41
C PRO A 6 -6.83 29.34 -7.32
N LEU A 7 -6.99 30.55 -6.77
CA LEU A 7 -8.01 30.84 -5.75
C LEU A 7 -9.44 30.66 -6.28
N LYS A 8 -9.67 30.86 -7.59
CA LYS A 8 -10.98 30.63 -8.22
C LYS A 8 -11.30 29.14 -8.37
N ALA A 9 -10.28 28.27 -8.37
CA ALA A 9 -10.46 26.83 -8.55
C ALA A 9 -11.16 26.16 -7.36
N VAL A 10 -11.13 26.79 -6.18
CA VAL A 10 -11.82 26.29 -4.96
C VAL A 10 -13.32 26.11 -5.18
N ALA A 11 -13.93 26.97 -6.00
CA ALA A 11 -15.36 26.91 -6.30
C ALA A 11 -15.79 25.56 -6.92
N HIS A 12 -14.92 24.91 -7.70
CA HIS A 12 -15.23 23.59 -8.28
C HIS A 12 -15.46 22.53 -7.20
N GLY A 13 -14.62 22.52 -6.14
CA GLY A 13 -14.76 21.59 -5.02
C GLY A 13 -16.06 21.81 -4.25
N ILE A 14 -16.29 23.06 -3.82
CA ILE A 14 -17.50 23.43 -3.05
C ILE A 14 -18.77 23.13 -3.84
N PHE A 15 -18.82 23.51 -5.12
CA PHE A 15 -20.01 23.30 -5.93
C PHE A 15 -20.25 21.83 -6.26
N ARG A 16 -19.21 20.98 -6.35
CA ARG A 16 -19.39 19.52 -6.43
C ARG A 16 -20.08 18.98 -5.18
N THR A 17 -19.66 19.40 -3.99
CA THR A 17 -20.28 18.99 -2.73
C THR A 17 -21.74 19.44 -2.66
N VAL A 18 -22.02 20.71 -2.95
CA VAL A 18 -23.40 21.24 -2.93
C VAL A 18 -24.31 20.50 -3.91
N ARG A 19 -23.83 20.19 -5.13
CA ARG A 19 -24.60 19.40 -6.10
C ARG A 19 -24.88 17.96 -5.63
N ALA A 20 -23.94 17.36 -4.90
CA ALA A 20 -24.11 16.01 -4.36
C ALA A 20 -25.09 15.99 -3.16
N GLU A 21 -25.09 17.04 -2.34
CA GLU A 21 -25.92 17.12 -1.12
C GLU A 21 -27.33 17.67 -1.39
N VAL A 22 -27.48 18.62 -2.31
CA VAL A 22 -28.76 19.28 -2.61
C VAL A 22 -29.05 19.20 -4.11
N PRO A 23 -29.61 18.08 -4.60
CA PRO A 23 -29.85 17.86 -6.04
C PRO A 23 -30.81 18.86 -6.69
N MET A 24 -31.62 19.57 -5.89
CA MET A 24 -32.54 20.60 -6.38
C MET A 24 -31.83 21.89 -6.81
N ILE A 25 -30.60 22.12 -6.35
CA ILE A 25 -29.81 23.30 -6.68
C ILE A 25 -29.06 23.06 -8.01
N ARG A 26 -29.34 23.90 -9.01
CA ARG A 26 -28.62 23.89 -10.29
C ARG A 26 -27.47 24.88 -10.27
N ILE A 27 -26.26 24.38 -10.04
CA ILE A 27 -25.02 25.16 -10.12
C ILE A 27 -24.15 24.61 -11.25
N VAL A 28 -23.87 25.44 -12.25
CA VAL A 28 -22.98 25.12 -13.38
C VAL A 28 -21.78 26.06 -13.33
N THR A 29 -20.58 25.49 -13.42
CA THR A 29 -19.33 26.25 -13.46
C THR A 29 -18.85 26.36 -14.89
N VAL A 30 -18.55 27.59 -15.33
CA VAL A 30 -17.90 27.86 -16.62
C VAL A 30 -16.56 28.54 -16.35
N ASP A 31 -15.49 27.92 -16.83
CA ASP A 31 -14.14 28.46 -16.79
C ASP A 31 -13.73 28.95 -18.18
N VAL A 32 -13.53 30.25 -18.35
CA VAL A 32 -13.19 30.88 -19.65
C VAL A 32 -11.75 31.42 -19.59
N GLU A 33 -10.95 31.17 -20.62
CA GLU A 33 -9.49 31.39 -20.59
C GLU A 33 -9.09 32.86 -20.40
N SER A 34 -9.74 33.74 -21.15
CA SER A 34 -9.42 35.16 -21.21
C SER A 34 -10.64 35.97 -21.62
N ALA A 35 -10.77 37.17 -21.04
CA ALA A 35 -11.83 38.12 -21.40
C ALA A 35 -11.54 38.90 -22.71
N THR A 36 -10.54 38.48 -23.49
CA THR A 36 -10.24 39.07 -24.80
C THR A 36 -11.36 38.80 -25.81
N THR A 37 -11.44 39.61 -26.86
CA THR A 37 -12.39 39.44 -27.99
C THR A 37 -11.98 38.33 -28.96
N GLU A 38 -10.80 37.74 -28.80
CA GLU A 38 -10.37 36.56 -29.55
C GLU A 38 -11.28 35.38 -29.21
N ASN A 39 -11.66 34.58 -30.22
CA ASN A 39 -12.54 33.41 -30.09
C ASN A 39 -13.88 33.70 -29.38
N MET A 40 -14.44 34.90 -29.57
CA MET A 40 -15.68 35.35 -28.94
C MET A 40 -16.86 34.41 -29.23
N ASP A 41 -16.93 33.82 -30.42
CA ASP A 41 -17.97 32.86 -30.79
C ASP A 41 -17.93 31.61 -29.92
N THR A 42 -16.75 31.01 -29.69
CA THR A 42 -16.62 29.83 -28.81
C THR A 42 -16.93 30.19 -27.35
N LYS A 43 -16.49 31.36 -26.89
CA LYS A 43 -16.81 31.85 -25.54
C LYS A 43 -18.31 31.99 -25.34
N LEU A 44 -19.01 32.57 -26.32
CA LEU A 44 -20.47 32.67 -26.32
C LEU A 44 -21.13 31.28 -26.36
N ILE A 45 -20.59 30.32 -27.11
CA ILE A 45 -21.07 28.94 -27.11
C ILE A 45 -20.93 28.31 -25.72
N ALA A 46 -19.78 28.41 -25.07
CA ALA A 46 -19.56 27.85 -23.73
C ALA A 46 -20.51 28.46 -22.68
N ILE A 47 -20.69 29.79 -22.72
CA ILE A 47 -21.64 30.49 -21.85
C ILE A 47 -23.08 30.05 -22.15
N ASN A 48 -23.47 29.98 -23.42
CA ASN A 48 -24.81 29.55 -23.83
C ASN A 48 -25.08 28.09 -23.43
N MET A 49 -24.09 27.20 -23.57
CA MET A 49 -24.18 25.82 -23.08
C MET A 49 -24.47 25.78 -21.59
N ALA A 50 -23.76 26.57 -20.77
CA ALA A 50 -24.02 26.63 -19.34
C ALA A 50 -25.37 27.24 -18.98
N LEU A 51 -25.77 28.32 -19.66
CA LEU A 51 -27.07 28.96 -19.44
C LEU A 51 -28.23 28.01 -19.76
N ARG A 52 -28.10 27.17 -20.80
CA ARG A 52 -29.07 26.11 -21.11
C ARG A 52 -29.21 25.09 -19.98
N GLN A 53 -28.11 24.73 -19.32
CA GLN A 53 -28.11 23.77 -18.21
C GLN A 53 -28.76 24.33 -16.93
N VAL A 54 -28.76 25.66 -16.74
CA VAL A 54 -29.38 26.31 -15.57
C VAL A 54 -30.84 26.70 -15.84
N SER A 55 -31.19 26.95 -17.11
CA SER A 55 -32.51 27.41 -17.54
C SER A 55 -33.61 26.38 -17.24
N PRO A 56 -34.81 26.82 -16.81
CA PRO A 56 -35.93 25.94 -16.47
C PRO A 56 -36.65 25.37 -17.72
N VAL A 57 -35.90 24.93 -18.73
CA VAL A 57 -36.47 24.33 -19.95
C VAL A 57 -36.97 22.92 -19.60
N LYS A 58 -38.18 22.59 -20.04
CA LYS A 58 -38.90 21.34 -19.71
C LYS A 58 -38.24 20.06 -20.26
N ASP A 59 -37.28 20.19 -21.18
CA ASP A 59 -36.63 19.08 -21.87
C ASP A 59 -35.13 19.01 -21.51
N ILE A 60 -34.80 18.77 -20.24
CA ILE A 60 -33.42 18.46 -19.86
C ILE A 60 -33.15 17.00 -20.22
N GLN A 61 -32.50 16.77 -21.36
CA GLN A 61 -31.92 15.46 -21.68
C GLN A 61 -30.70 15.23 -20.76
N LEU A 62 -30.73 14.15 -20.00
CA LEU A 62 -29.58 13.66 -19.24
C LEU A 62 -28.51 13.14 -20.24
N PRO A 63 -27.21 13.37 -19.99
CA PRO A 63 -26.60 13.93 -18.78
C PRO A 63 -26.40 15.46 -18.79
N ILE A 64 -26.50 16.07 -17.60
CA ILE A 64 -26.26 17.51 -17.38
C ILE A 64 -24.76 17.73 -17.19
N GLU A 65 -24.19 18.62 -18.00
CA GLU A 65 -22.79 19.06 -17.82
C GLU A 65 -22.73 20.23 -16.85
N CYS A 66 -22.13 20.00 -15.68
CA CYS A 66 -22.04 21.00 -14.60
C CYS A 66 -20.67 21.70 -14.53
N GLU A 67 -19.68 21.22 -15.28
CA GLU A 67 -18.32 21.76 -15.29
C GLU A 67 -17.84 21.88 -16.74
N ILE A 68 -17.81 23.10 -17.24
CA ILE A 68 -17.46 23.44 -18.62
C ILE A 68 -16.24 24.36 -18.59
N ALA A 69 -15.29 24.12 -19.49
CA ALA A 69 -14.14 25.01 -19.68
C ALA A 69 -13.98 25.37 -21.17
N GLU A 70 -13.80 26.65 -21.49
CA GLU A 70 -13.42 27.11 -22.81
C GLU A 70 -11.92 27.41 -22.81
N ARG A 71 -11.16 26.80 -23.73
CA ARG A 71 -9.72 27.02 -23.90
C ARG A 71 -9.35 26.93 -25.38
N ASP A 72 -8.52 27.84 -25.86
CA ASP A 72 -8.06 27.90 -27.24
C ASP A 72 -9.21 27.85 -28.28
N GLY A 73 -10.38 28.41 -27.96
CA GLY A 73 -11.54 28.35 -28.84
C GLY A 73 -12.21 26.97 -28.92
N LEU A 74 -11.95 26.08 -27.96
CA LEU A 74 -12.58 24.77 -27.81
C LEU A 74 -13.28 24.61 -26.45
N VAL A 75 -14.44 23.95 -26.47
CA VAL A 75 -15.21 23.62 -25.27
C VAL A 75 -14.79 22.25 -24.73
N HIS A 76 -14.45 22.21 -23.45
CA HIS A 76 -13.98 21.05 -22.72
C HIS A 76 -14.95 20.71 -21.59
N VAL A 77 -15.05 19.42 -21.28
CA VAL A 77 -15.84 18.88 -20.18
C VAL A 77 -14.96 17.95 -19.36
N SER A 78 -14.97 18.11 -18.04
CA SER A 78 -14.14 17.31 -17.14
C SER A 78 -14.71 15.90 -16.97
N ARG A 79 -13.83 14.89 -17.06
CA ARG A 79 -14.14 13.47 -16.84
C ARG A 79 -13.07 12.84 -15.99
N VAL A 80 -13.47 11.92 -15.12
CA VAL A 80 -12.54 11.07 -14.37
C VAL A 80 -12.12 9.93 -15.29
N TRP A 81 -10.81 9.79 -15.49
CA TRP A 81 -10.25 8.67 -16.25
C TRP A 81 -9.28 7.88 -15.36
N PRO A 82 -9.40 6.55 -15.28
CA PRO A 82 -8.44 5.73 -14.54
C PRO A 82 -7.03 5.87 -15.13
N ASP A 83 -6.07 6.26 -14.31
CA ASP A 83 -4.66 6.24 -14.70
C ASP A 83 -4.05 4.88 -14.31
N ALA A 84 -3.78 4.05 -15.30
CA ALA A 84 -3.23 2.72 -15.08
C ALA A 84 -1.84 2.75 -14.42
N GLY A 85 -1.03 3.78 -14.68
CA GLY A 85 0.30 3.94 -14.10
C GLY A 85 0.26 4.31 -12.62
N VAL A 86 -0.59 5.26 -12.23
CA VAL A 86 -0.80 5.65 -10.83
C VAL A 86 -1.47 4.52 -10.05
N ASN A 87 -2.46 3.85 -10.65
CA ASN A 87 -3.12 2.71 -10.01
C ASN A 87 -2.15 1.55 -9.79
N ARG A 88 -1.31 1.24 -10.78
CA ARG A 88 -0.26 0.22 -10.65
C ARG A 88 0.75 0.59 -9.56
N ARG A 89 1.22 1.85 -9.50
CA ARG A 89 2.11 2.30 -8.43
C ARG A 89 1.47 2.20 -7.05
N LYS A 90 0.18 2.56 -6.91
CA LYS A 90 -0.53 2.38 -5.65
C LYS A 90 -0.63 0.91 -5.24
N VAL A 91 -0.80 0.01 -6.22
CA VAL A 91 -0.72 -1.44 -5.96
C VAL A 91 0.69 -1.81 -5.54
N GLU A 92 1.73 -1.43 -6.28
CA GLU A 92 3.14 -1.69 -5.93
C GLU A 92 3.49 -1.16 -4.52
N ASP A 93 3.07 0.06 -4.18
CA ASP A 93 3.26 0.70 -2.88
C ASP A 93 2.48 -0.02 -1.76
N ASN A 94 1.26 -0.51 -2.05
CA ASN A 94 0.44 -1.25 -1.08
C ASN A 94 0.81 -2.73 -0.95
N THR A 95 1.44 -3.34 -1.97
CA THR A 95 1.83 -4.77 -1.90
C THR A 95 3.15 -4.95 -1.15
N GLY A 96 3.84 -3.86 -0.79
CA GLY A 96 4.98 -3.89 0.11
C GLY A 96 6.18 -4.71 -0.38
N GLY A 97 6.26 -5.05 -1.67
CA GLY A 97 7.34 -5.88 -2.19
C GLY A 97 7.06 -6.54 -3.53
N ALA A 98 8.02 -7.38 -3.93
CA ALA A 98 7.91 -8.25 -5.09
C ALA A 98 6.71 -9.21 -4.95
N PRO A 99 6.12 -9.70 -6.05
CA PRO A 99 5.03 -10.65 -6.00
C PRO A 99 5.41 -11.90 -5.18
N LEU A 100 4.46 -12.45 -4.43
CA LEU A 100 4.68 -13.65 -3.62
C LEU A 100 5.05 -14.83 -4.53
N ILE A 101 6.14 -15.52 -4.17
CA ILE A 101 6.64 -16.69 -4.89
C ILE A 101 6.49 -17.91 -4.00
N MET A 102 5.84 -18.96 -4.52
CA MET A 102 5.80 -20.25 -3.85
C MET A 102 7.22 -20.79 -3.70
N THR A 103 7.66 -20.94 -2.45
CA THR A 103 9.03 -21.31 -2.10
C THR A 103 9.00 -22.47 -1.10
N ASN A 104 9.92 -23.42 -1.22
CA ASN A 104 10.10 -24.45 -0.21
C ASN A 104 10.69 -23.81 1.06
N PHE A 105 9.89 -23.77 2.13
CA PHE A 105 10.25 -23.08 3.38
C PHE A 105 11.56 -23.58 3.98
N HIS A 106 11.75 -24.90 4.03
CA HIS A 106 12.96 -25.54 4.57
C HIS A 106 14.05 -25.71 3.52
N GLY A 107 13.68 -25.83 2.24
CA GLY A 107 14.62 -25.98 1.12
C GLY A 107 15.33 -24.70 0.71
N SER A 108 14.86 -23.53 1.17
CA SER A 108 15.57 -22.27 0.98
C SER A 108 16.87 -22.27 1.79
N GLY A 109 17.95 -21.74 1.24
CA GLY A 109 19.19 -21.55 2.00
C GLY A 109 19.25 -20.26 2.81
N SER A 110 18.41 -19.27 2.49
CA SER A 110 18.20 -18.08 3.33
C SER A 110 17.32 -18.39 4.53
N THR A 111 17.50 -17.67 5.64
CA THR A 111 16.54 -17.70 6.75
C THR A 111 15.24 -17.03 6.29
N ILE A 112 14.11 -17.75 6.28
CA ILE A 112 12.80 -17.18 5.97
C ILE A 112 12.08 -16.94 7.29
N ARG A 113 11.58 -15.72 7.52
CA ARG A 113 10.86 -15.33 8.74
C ARG A 113 9.54 -14.64 8.40
N LEU A 114 8.54 -14.82 9.24
CA LEU A 114 7.31 -14.04 9.22
C LEU A 114 7.61 -12.62 9.68
N VAL A 115 7.35 -11.66 8.82
CA VAL A 115 7.57 -10.23 9.06
C VAL A 115 6.29 -9.45 8.76
N THR A 116 6.26 -8.19 9.18
CA THR A 116 5.24 -7.22 8.78
C THR A 116 5.92 -6.00 8.18
N ASN A 117 5.42 -5.52 7.03
CA ASN A 117 5.87 -4.28 6.41
C ASN A 117 5.29 -3.04 7.12
N ARG A 118 4.14 -3.21 7.79
CA ARG A 118 3.41 -2.13 8.45
C ARG A 118 2.75 -2.66 9.72
N SER A 119 3.32 -2.27 10.86
CA SER A 119 2.71 -2.56 12.16
C SER A 119 1.28 -1.99 12.23
N GLY A 120 0.36 -2.75 12.83
CA GLY A 120 -1.05 -2.36 13.00
C GLY A 120 -2.04 -2.99 12.04
N SER A 121 -1.58 -3.83 11.10
CA SER A 121 -2.44 -4.68 10.27
C SER A 121 -1.90 -6.10 10.21
N LEU A 122 -2.78 -7.08 10.45
CA LEU A 122 -2.45 -8.51 10.29
C LEU A 122 -2.46 -8.95 8.83
N GLU A 123 -3.09 -8.18 7.94
CA GLU A 123 -3.11 -8.47 6.49
C GLU A 123 -1.73 -8.29 5.84
N GLU A 124 -0.83 -7.56 6.52
CA GLU A 124 0.52 -7.25 6.05
C GLU A 124 1.56 -8.29 6.51
N LEU A 125 1.13 -9.32 7.26
CA LEU A 125 2.00 -10.41 7.67
C LEU A 125 2.34 -11.30 6.47
N HIS A 126 3.64 -11.45 6.19
CA HIS A 126 4.13 -12.29 5.10
C HIS A 126 5.50 -12.87 5.44
N PHE A 127 5.85 -13.98 4.78
CA PHE A 127 7.17 -14.58 4.92
C PHE A 127 8.17 -13.90 3.99
N ALA A 128 9.32 -13.50 4.53
CA ALA A 128 10.40 -12.87 3.78
C ALA A 128 11.76 -13.49 4.12
N ALA A 129 12.63 -13.59 3.10
CA ALA A 129 14.01 -13.99 3.28
C ALA A 129 14.79 -12.89 4.02
N GLN A 130 15.50 -13.30 5.06
CA GLN A 130 16.33 -12.46 5.93
C GLN A 130 17.79 -12.62 5.46
N GLY A 131 18.18 -11.84 4.44
CA GLY A 131 19.53 -11.84 3.90
C GLY A 131 19.80 -12.88 2.79
N PRO A 132 21.05 -12.97 2.32
CA PRO A 132 21.43 -13.83 1.19
C PRO A 132 21.28 -15.33 1.49
N ASP A 133 21.37 -16.16 0.46
CA ASP A 133 21.41 -17.62 0.62
C ASP A 133 22.78 -18.03 1.16
N GLU A 134 22.79 -18.50 2.42
CA GLU A 134 24.02 -18.93 3.10
C GLU A 134 23.93 -20.41 3.49
N SER A 135 23.25 -21.22 2.67
CA SER A 135 22.97 -22.64 2.97
C SER A 135 24.19 -23.50 3.28
N GLN A 136 25.40 -23.13 2.85
CA GLN A 136 26.58 -24.00 2.97
C GLN A 136 27.77 -23.39 3.75
N ASP A 137 27.98 -22.07 3.70
CA ASP A 137 29.19 -21.43 4.29
C ASP A 137 28.92 -20.64 5.59
N ARG A 138 27.70 -20.70 6.13
CA ARG A 138 27.39 -19.96 7.35
C ARG A 138 28.01 -20.64 8.59
N VAL A 139 29.05 -20.02 9.12
CA VAL A 139 29.65 -20.39 10.41
C VAL A 139 28.79 -19.83 11.55
N VAL A 140 28.30 -20.73 12.41
CA VAL A 140 27.60 -20.36 13.65
C VAL A 140 28.63 -19.86 14.66
N ARG A 141 28.27 -18.87 15.51
CA ARG A 141 29.18 -18.37 16.53
C ARG A 141 29.59 -19.51 17.47
N PRO A 142 30.79 -19.45 18.10
CA PRO A 142 31.31 -20.57 18.89
C PRO A 142 30.34 -21.09 19.95
N ASP A 143 29.56 -20.19 20.58
CA ASP A 143 28.63 -20.54 21.66
C ASP A 143 27.17 -20.72 21.20
N ASP A 144 26.88 -20.55 19.90
CA ASP A 144 25.53 -20.59 19.38
C ASP A 144 25.18 -21.96 18.76
N VAL A 145 23.89 -22.26 18.69
CA VAL A 145 23.31 -23.42 18.02
C VAL A 145 22.28 -22.94 17.01
N GLU A 146 22.28 -23.54 15.83
CA GLU A 146 21.26 -23.30 14.82
C GLU A 146 20.24 -24.45 14.79
N VAL A 147 18.98 -24.09 14.85
CA VAL A 147 17.85 -25.01 14.95
C VAL A 147 16.92 -24.78 13.76
N GLU A 148 16.65 -25.84 13.00
CA GLU A 148 15.57 -25.88 12.03
C GLU A 148 14.23 -26.07 12.76
N LEU A 149 13.30 -25.14 12.57
CA LEU A 149 12.06 -25.06 13.34
C LEU A 149 10.90 -25.72 12.61
N PHE A 150 10.19 -26.61 13.30
CA PHE A 150 9.02 -27.33 12.76
C PHE A 150 7.71 -26.89 13.40
N ALA A 151 7.77 -26.26 14.56
CA ALA A 151 6.62 -25.69 15.25
C ALA A 151 7.04 -24.46 16.06
N SER A 152 6.15 -23.48 16.16
CA SER A 152 6.38 -22.27 16.95
C SER A 152 5.14 -21.96 17.79
N GLY A 153 5.37 -21.55 19.04
CA GLY A 153 4.30 -21.14 19.93
C GLY A 153 3.80 -19.74 19.53
N CYS A 154 2.49 -19.58 19.42
CA CYS A 154 1.86 -18.29 19.16
C CYS A 154 1.15 -17.80 20.42
N ASN A 155 1.54 -16.64 20.93
CA ASN A 155 1.01 -16.06 22.16
C ASN A 155 0.44 -14.64 21.92
N SER A 156 -0.20 -14.07 22.94
CA SER A 156 -0.79 -12.72 22.84
C SER A 156 0.26 -11.62 22.64
N LYS A 157 1.51 -11.81 23.08
CA LYS A 157 2.58 -10.84 22.85
C LYS A 157 2.98 -10.78 21.39
N ASP A 158 2.88 -11.89 20.64
CA ASP A 158 3.12 -11.88 19.20
C ASP A 158 2.07 -11.03 18.48
N LEU A 159 0.81 -11.08 18.93
CA LEU A 159 -0.27 -10.22 18.43
C LEU A 159 0.02 -8.73 18.75
N ASP A 160 0.44 -8.42 19.98
CA ASP A 160 0.78 -7.05 20.37
C ASP A 160 1.93 -6.47 19.54
N VAL A 161 2.92 -7.30 19.18
CA VAL A 161 4.03 -6.92 18.29
C VAL A 161 3.52 -6.70 16.87
N ALA A 162 2.73 -7.62 16.32
CA ALA A 162 2.18 -7.48 14.96
C ALA A 162 1.27 -6.24 14.81
N MET A 163 0.48 -5.94 15.85
CA MET A 163 -0.42 -4.78 15.88
C MET A 163 0.31 -3.46 16.22
N GLY A 164 1.61 -3.50 16.51
CA GLY A 164 2.39 -2.30 16.85
C GLY A 164 2.08 -1.72 18.24
N TYR A 165 1.44 -2.48 19.12
CA TYR A 165 1.23 -2.09 20.52
C TYR A 165 2.51 -2.19 21.36
N CYS A 166 3.52 -2.92 20.87
CA CYS A 166 4.82 -3.04 21.51
C CYS A 166 5.92 -2.40 20.65
N SER A 167 6.82 -1.62 21.25
CA SER A 167 7.94 -0.95 20.59
C SER A 167 9.09 -1.88 20.14
N ARG A 168 8.83 -3.18 20.01
CA ARG A 168 9.80 -4.15 19.50
C ARG A 168 9.78 -4.14 17.98
N GLY A 169 10.93 -4.39 17.35
CA GLY A 169 11.03 -4.48 15.90
C GLY A 169 10.12 -5.59 15.35
N SER A 170 9.68 -5.44 14.10
CA SER A 170 8.86 -6.44 13.39
C SER A 170 9.54 -7.81 13.26
N ASP A 171 10.87 -7.86 13.39
CA ASP A 171 11.68 -9.08 13.36
C ASP A 171 11.56 -9.94 14.64
N CYS A 172 10.85 -9.45 15.66
CA CYS A 172 10.74 -10.10 16.97
C CYS A 172 9.59 -11.14 17.07
N LEU A 173 8.87 -11.42 15.99
CA LEU A 173 7.72 -12.34 16.01
C LEU A 173 8.12 -13.79 16.30
N GLY A 174 7.39 -14.44 17.20
CA GLY A 174 7.66 -15.78 17.68
C GLY A 174 8.70 -15.77 18.79
N LEU A 175 8.26 -16.09 20.01
CA LEU A 175 9.09 -16.11 21.22
C LEU A 175 9.62 -17.50 21.58
N GLU A 176 9.11 -18.54 20.94
CA GLU A 176 9.45 -19.93 21.22
C GLU A 176 9.17 -20.84 20.02
N GLY A 177 9.81 -22.00 20.01
CA GLY A 177 9.57 -23.03 19.01
C GLY A 177 10.17 -24.38 19.35
N ALA A 178 9.96 -25.36 18.48
CA ALA A 178 10.49 -26.71 18.59
C ALA A 178 11.05 -27.15 17.24
N GLY A 179 12.19 -27.82 17.31
CA GLY A 179 12.94 -28.12 16.10
C GLY A 179 14.06 -29.12 16.27
N VAL A 180 14.90 -29.20 15.25
CA VAL A 180 16.07 -30.08 15.19
C VAL A 180 17.33 -29.23 15.02
N VAL A 181 18.35 -29.51 15.82
CA VAL A 181 19.66 -28.86 15.70
C VAL A 181 20.29 -29.23 14.36
N ILE A 182 20.66 -28.24 13.55
CA ILE A 182 21.30 -28.44 12.23
C ILE A 182 22.77 -28.00 12.22
N ARG A 183 23.17 -27.07 13.10
CA ARG A 183 24.56 -26.65 13.29
C ARG A 183 24.83 -26.33 14.77
N VAL A 184 26.07 -26.54 15.19
CA VAL A 184 26.53 -26.33 16.57
C VAL A 184 27.85 -25.58 16.50
N GLY A 185 27.99 -24.51 17.29
CA GLY A 185 29.24 -23.77 17.43
C GLY A 185 30.32 -24.56 18.17
N ASP A 186 31.58 -24.24 17.89
CA ASP A 186 32.75 -25.00 18.36
C ASP A 186 32.89 -25.10 19.89
N SER A 187 32.34 -24.12 20.63
CA SER A 187 32.37 -24.09 22.10
C SER A 187 31.21 -24.87 22.74
N VAL A 188 30.19 -25.27 21.98
CA VAL A 188 29.00 -25.93 22.50
C VAL A 188 29.20 -27.43 22.58
N SER A 189 29.35 -27.96 23.80
CA SER A 189 29.52 -29.40 24.07
C SER A 189 28.24 -30.11 24.53
N THR A 190 27.18 -29.36 24.84
CA THR A 190 25.94 -29.89 25.44
C THR A 190 24.87 -30.28 24.43
N ARG A 191 25.08 -29.93 23.16
CA ARG A 191 24.13 -30.13 22.05
C ARG A 191 24.83 -30.78 20.85
N PHE A 192 24.06 -31.47 20.02
CA PHE A 192 24.58 -32.14 18.83
C PHE A 192 23.61 -32.05 17.66
N VAL A 193 24.14 -32.11 16.44
CA VAL A 193 23.33 -32.10 15.20
C VAL A 193 22.39 -33.30 15.18
N GLY A 194 21.12 -33.07 14.83
CA GLY A 194 20.05 -34.07 14.85
C GLY A 194 19.29 -34.14 16.18
N GLN A 195 19.73 -33.41 17.22
CA GLN A 195 19.01 -33.37 18.49
C GLN A 195 17.69 -32.58 18.35
N ARG A 196 16.61 -33.17 18.87
CA ARG A 196 15.33 -32.46 19.01
C ARG A 196 15.36 -31.55 20.24
N VAL A 197 15.01 -30.28 20.04
CA VAL A 197 15.08 -29.24 21.08
C VAL A 197 13.84 -28.36 21.06
N ALA A 198 13.51 -27.80 22.22
CA ALA A 198 12.65 -26.63 22.33
C ALA A 198 13.54 -25.39 22.49
N VAL A 199 13.16 -24.30 21.83
CA VAL A 199 13.89 -23.04 21.82
C VAL A 199 13.03 -21.93 22.41
N PHE A 200 13.67 -21.05 23.17
CA PHE A 200 13.08 -19.81 23.67
C PHE A 200 13.94 -18.66 23.16
N GLY A 201 13.39 -17.87 22.25
CA GLY A 201 14.14 -16.87 21.51
C GLY A 201 13.24 -16.06 20.58
N GLN A 202 13.66 -14.86 20.21
CA GLN A 202 12.89 -14.03 19.29
C GLN A 202 13.08 -14.48 17.84
N GLY A 203 12.08 -14.24 17.00
CA GLY A 203 12.15 -14.55 15.58
C GLY A 203 11.92 -16.04 15.28
N CYS A 204 11.24 -16.77 16.17
CA CYS A 204 10.93 -18.19 16.00
C CYS A 204 9.82 -18.45 14.98
N PHE A 205 9.12 -17.44 14.45
CA PHE A 205 8.26 -17.62 13.27
C PHE A 205 9.12 -17.67 12.00
N ALA A 206 9.99 -18.67 11.90
CA ALA A 206 10.99 -18.80 10.85
C ALA A 206 11.26 -20.27 10.51
N ASN A 207 11.93 -20.52 9.38
CA ASN A 207 12.39 -21.87 9.02
C ASN A 207 13.56 -22.34 9.89
N ARG A 208 14.38 -21.40 10.37
CA ARG A 208 15.52 -21.66 11.27
C ARG A 208 15.76 -20.47 12.20
N VAL A 209 16.36 -20.75 13.35
CA VAL A 209 16.81 -19.74 14.31
C VAL A 209 18.18 -20.09 14.85
N THR A 210 19.00 -19.08 15.11
CA THR A 210 20.28 -19.21 15.80
C THR A 210 20.15 -18.63 17.19
N ILE A 211 20.48 -19.42 18.21
CA ILE A 211 20.39 -19.03 19.63
C ILE A 211 21.63 -19.49 20.40
N PRO A 212 22.02 -18.82 21.50
CA PRO A 212 23.03 -19.32 22.44
C PRO A 212 22.58 -20.60 23.16
#